data_AF-A0A150PK14-F1
#
_entry.id   AF-A0A150PK14-F1
#
_cell.length_a   1.000
_cell.length_b   1.000
_cell.length_c   1.000
_cell.angle_alpha   90.00
_cell.angle_beta   90.00
_cell.angle_gamma   90.00
#
_symmetry.space_group_name_H-M   'P 1'
#
loop_
_entity.id
_entity.type
_entity.pdbx_description
1 polymer ?
#
loop_
_entity_poly.entity_id
_entity_poly.type
_entity_poly.pdbx_seq_one_letter_code
_entity_poly.pdbx_strand_id
1 'polypeptide(L)'
;MTPAERERLLVRILDALSDPRSAMAEGRPHQKAKGQAIDMLTLHFGSTGRVIYLAEELAVLYPGEDVFVPDILAVLDVPQPEDDLRMAWVVADEGRGLSLVLEVLHQGDRNKDLVVNVERYARLRIPEYFVYDRLRQQVHGYRLPAPDAQRYQRIVPQRGRYSSAVLGLDLAVSGGKLRFFYGMAELFGSADLIDRLQGMMDDLETRAEQAQAQAEQAQAQAEQAQAQAEQAQAQAEQAQAQAEQATNGLREALLAALLMRQLPVPEEARSRVLSCHEPATLQRWLLRAMSASSLDEVFSA
;
A
#
# COMPACT_ATOMS: atom_id res chain seq x y z
N MET A 1 59.77 -24.89 4.14
CA MET A 1 59.61 -23.47 3.77
C MET A 1 60.53 -22.65 4.63
N THR A 2 61.47 -21.93 4.03
CA THR A 2 62.43 -21.09 4.76
C THR A 2 61.74 -19.82 5.29
N PRO A 3 62.30 -19.14 6.31
CA PRO A 3 61.75 -17.88 6.81
C PRO A 3 61.55 -16.82 5.71
N ALA A 4 62.49 -16.73 4.76
CA ALA A 4 62.40 -15.82 3.61
C ALA A 4 61.36 -16.24 2.56
N GLU A 5 61.04 -17.53 2.44
CA GLU A 5 59.91 -18.00 1.62
C GLU A 5 58.57 -17.69 2.29
N ARG A 6 58.51 -17.80 3.61
CA ARG A 6 57.32 -17.44 4.41
C ARG A 6 57.02 -15.96 4.36
N GLU A 7 58.04 -15.11 4.45
CA GLU A 7 57.90 -13.67 4.36
C GLU A 7 57.44 -13.24 2.95
N ARG A 8 58.03 -13.80 1.89
CA ARG A 8 57.57 -13.55 0.50
C ARG A 8 56.15 -14.04 0.24
N LEU A 9 55.76 -15.18 0.83
CA LEU A 9 54.37 -15.65 0.77
C LEU A 9 53.43 -14.69 1.50
N LEU A 10 53.80 -14.23 2.69
CA LEU A 10 53.00 -13.30 3.50
C LEU A 10 52.84 -11.94 2.82
N VAL A 11 53.89 -11.39 2.20
CA VAL A 11 53.81 -10.14 1.41
C VAL A 11 52.86 -10.32 0.22
N ARG A 12 52.94 -11.43 -0.53
CA ARG A 12 51.99 -11.71 -1.63
C ARG A 12 50.55 -11.87 -1.14
N ILE A 13 50.35 -12.51 0.00
CA ILE A 13 49.02 -12.66 0.61
C ILE A 13 48.50 -11.30 1.06
N LEU A 14 49.33 -10.46 1.70
CA LEU A 14 48.96 -9.11 2.09
C LEU A 14 48.61 -8.26 0.87
N ASP A 15 49.41 -8.28 -0.21
CA ASP A 15 49.14 -7.56 -1.45
C ASP A 15 47.85 -8.04 -2.12
N ALA A 16 47.60 -9.35 -2.15
CA ALA A 16 46.38 -9.93 -2.70
C ALA A 16 45.12 -9.61 -1.85
N LEU A 17 45.29 -9.42 -0.54
CA LEU A 17 44.22 -9.08 0.39
C LEU A 17 44.06 -7.56 0.63
N SER A 18 44.98 -6.74 0.12
CA SER A 18 44.96 -5.27 0.28
C SER A 18 43.94 -4.57 -0.62
N ASP A 19 43.47 -5.24 -1.68
CA ASP A 19 42.29 -4.81 -2.43
C ASP A 19 41.06 -5.64 -2.00
N PRO A 20 40.05 -5.03 -1.36
CA PRO A 20 38.78 -5.70 -1.04
C PRO A 20 38.12 -6.40 -2.25
N ARG A 21 38.41 -5.93 -3.47
CA ARG A 21 37.91 -6.48 -4.75
C ARG A 21 38.65 -7.75 -5.19
N SER A 22 39.87 -7.99 -4.70
CA SER A 22 40.67 -9.19 -4.97
C SER A 22 40.60 -10.23 -3.85
N ALA A 23 40.16 -9.81 -2.65
CA ALA A 23 40.07 -10.64 -1.45
C ALA A 23 38.76 -11.46 -1.33
N MET A 24 37.69 -11.07 -2.05
CA MET A 24 36.41 -11.78 -2.02
C MET A 24 36.24 -12.63 -3.28
N ALA A 25 36.03 -13.95 -3.11
CA ALA A 25 35.72 -14.87 -4.21
C ALA A 25 34.42 -14.48 -4.94
N GLU A 26 33.52 -13.77 -4.26
CA GLU A 26 32.28 -13.25 -4.81
C GLU A 26 31.84 -11.97 -4.09
N GLY A 27 31.48 -10.92 -4.84
CA GLY A 27 31.09 -9.63 -4.25
C GLY A 27 29.62 -9.59 -3.82
N ARG A 28 29.30 -8.84 -2.74
CA ARG A 28 27.91 -8.65 -2.25
C ARG A 28 26.87 -8.31 -3.35
N PRO A 29 27.17 -7.48 -4.38
CA PRO A 29 26.20 -7.17 -5.43
C PRO A 29 25.80 -8.38 -6.28
N HIS A 30 26.71 -9.35 -6.45
CA HIS A 30 26.46 -10.56 -7.21
C HIS A 30 25.55 -11.52 -6.42
N GLN A 31 25.87 -11.81 -5.16
CA GLN A 31 25.01 -12.61 -4.27
C GLN A 31 23.60 -12.04 -4.16
N LYS A 32 23.47 -10.71 -4.00
CA LYS A 32 22.15 -10.06 -3.95
C LYS A 32 21.35 -10.26 -5.24
N ALA A 33 22.00 -10.23 -6.40
CA ALA A 33 21.31 -10.41 -7.68
C ALA A 33 20.81 -11.85 -7.86
N LYS A 34 21.57 -12.85 -7.40
CA LYS A 34 21.15 -14.27 -7.39
C LYS A 34 19.94 -14.50 -6.50
N GLY A 35 20.05 -14.10 -5.23
CA GLY A 35 18.95 -14.26 -4.28
C GLY A 35 17.67 -13.54 -4.71
N GLN A 36 17.78 -12.35 -5.32
CA GLN A 36 16.62 -11.64 -5.88
C GLN A 36 15.96 -12.40 -7.04
N ALA A 37 16.76 -13.03 -7.91
CA ALA A 37 16.23 -13.80 -9.03
C ALA A 37 15.53 -15.08 -8.54
N ILE A 38 16.16 -15.83 -7.62
CA ILE A 38 15.54 -17.01 -7.00
C ILE A 38 14.24 -16.63 -6.29
N ASP A 39 14.24 -15.60 -5.45
CA ASP A 39 13.06 -15.14 -4.72
C ASP A 39 11.88 -14.80 -5.65
N MET A 40 12.13 -14.03 -6.73
CA MET A 40 11.10 -13.74 -7.74
C MET A 40 10.55 -15.00 -8.42
N LEU A 41 11.42 -15.94 -8.80
CA LEU A 41 11.02 -17.16 -9.48
C LEU A 41 10.26 -18.11 -8.55
N THR A 42 10.74 -18.30 -7.32
CA THR A 42 10.11 -19.15 -6.30
C THR A 42 8.69 -18.65 -5.98
N LEU A 43 8.51 -17.35 -5.75
CA LEU A 43 7.18 -16.76 -5.52
C LEU A 43 6.24 -16.97 -6.72
N HIS A 44 6.73 -16.76 -7.94
CA HIS A 44 5.92 -16.92 -9.15
C HIS A 44 5.48 -18.37 -9.37
N PHE A 45 6.39 -19.34 -9.28
CA PHE A 45 6.04 -20.74 -9.50
C PHE A 45 5.24 -21.35 -8.35
N GLY A 46 5.50 -20.91 -7.11
CA GLY A 46 4.67 -21.25 -5.97
C GLY A 46 3.22 -20.77 -6.11
N SER A 47 3.01 -19.56 -6.62
CA SER A 47 1.66 -18.99 -6.82
C SER A 47 0.93 -19.53 -8.06
N THR A 48 1.65 -19.90 -9.13
CA THR A 48 1.05 -20.47 -10.34
C THR A 48 0.83 -21.98 -10.26
N GLY A 49 1.44 -22.67 -9.29
CA GLY A 49 1.36 -24.12 -9.14
C GLY A 49 2.16 -24.90 -10.18
N ARG A 50 3.01 -24.22 -10.96
CA ARG A 50 3.88 -24.88 -11.94
C ARG A 50 5.05 -25.56 -11.23
N VAL A 51 5.21 -26.86 -11.47
CA VAL A 51 6.25 -27.67 -10.81
C VAL A 51 7.60 -27.44 -11.48
N ILE A 52 8.53 -26.86 -10.75
CA ILE A 52 9.91 -26.61 -11.17
C ILE A 52 10.82 -26.61 -9.95
N TYR A 53 11.96 -27.27 -10.07
CA TYR A 53 13.02 -27.23 -9.07
C TYR A 53 13.96 -26.08 -9.38
N LEU A 54 14.22 -25.22 -8.39
CA LEU A 54 15.12 -24.08 -8.50
C LEU A 54 16.20 -24.17 -7.42
N ALA A 55 17.45 -23.96 -7.80
CA ALA A 55 18.52 -23.86 -6.83
C ALA A 55 19.53 -22.78 -7.23
N GLU A 56 20.15 -22.17 -6.23
CA GLU A 56 21.33 -21.34 -6.38
C GLU A 56 22.56 -22.05 -5.83
N GLU A 57 23.69 -21.89 -6.49
CA GLU A 57 25.00 -22.41 -6.05
C GLU A 57 25.05 -23.91 -5.72
N LEU A 58 24.15 -24.72 -6.32
CA LEU A 58 24.12 -26.17 -6.12
C LEU A 58 25.07 -26.86 -7.09
N ALA A 59 25.91 -27.77 -6.59
CA ALA A 59 26.81 -28.55 -7.44
C ALA A 59 26.03 -29.47 -8.40
N VAL A 60 26.48 -29.57 -9.64
CA VAL A 60 25.84 -30.36 -10.70
C VAL A 60 26.84 -31.36 -11.26
N LEU A 61 26.41 -32.62 -11.35
CA LEU A 61 27.24 -33.74 -11.79
C LEU A 61 26.58 -34.42 -13.00
N TYR A 62 27.20 -34.24 -14.16
CA TYR A 62 26.89 -34.99 -15.37
C TYR A 62 27.89 -36.14 -15.54
N PRO A 63 27.46 -37.35 -15.95
CA PRO A 63 28.38 -38.45 -16.22
C PRO A 63 29.45 -38.08 -17.26
N GLY A 64 30.72 -38.28 -16.90
CA GLY A 64 31.86 -38.02 -17.80
C GLY A 64 32.27 -36.55 -17.95
N GLU A 65 31.72 -35.67 -17.11
CA GLU A 65 31.99 -34.23 -17.13
C GLU A 65 32.49 -33.76 -15.77
N ASP A 66 33.33 -32.72 -15.76
CA ASP A 66 33.77 -32.12 -14.51
C ASP A 66 32.58 -31.56 -13.73
N VAL A 67 32.67 -31.54 -12.40
CA VAL A 67 31.65 -30.90 -11.55
C VAL A 67 31.61 -29.40 -11.85
N PHE A 68 30.42 -28.82 -11.84
CA PHE A 68 30.25 -27.37 -11.92
C PHE A 68 29.14 -26.89 -11.00
N VAL A 69 29.18 -25.60 -10.69
CA VAL A 69 28.21 -24.93 -9.81
C VAL A 69 27.68 -23.73 -10.58
N PRO A 70 26.48 -23.80 -11.17
CA PRO A 70 25.84 -22.63 -11.77
C PRO A 70 25.33 -21.69 -10.67
N ASP A 71 25.28 -20.39 -10.96
CA ASP A 71 24.68 -19.41 -10.05
C ASP A 71 23.22 -19.72 -9.77
N ILE A 72 22.44 -20.01 -10.83
CA ILE A 72 21.04 -20.42 -10.75
C ILE A 72 20.79 -21.55 -11.75
N LEU A 73 20.11 -22.59 -11.30
CA LEU A 73 19.61 -23.67 -12.14
C LEU A 73 18.11 -23.85 -12.00
N ALA A 74 17.50 -24.40 -13.06
CA ALA A 74 16.12 -24.83 -13.05
C ALA A 74 15.97 -26.24 -13.67
N VAL A 75 15.11 -27.06 -13.08
CA VAL A 75 14.72 -28.37 -13.62
C VAL A 75 13.19 -28.47 -13.65
N LEU A 76 12.63 -28.61 -14.85
CA LEU A 76 11.19 -28.69 -15.02
C LEU A 76 10.62 -30.00 -14.48
N ASP A 77 9.38 -29.91 -13.99
CA ASP A 77 8.56 -31.04 -13.56
C ASP A 77 9.22 -31.88 -12.46
N VAL A 78 10.01 -31.22 -11.60
CA VAL A 78 10.59 -31.79 -10.38
C VAL A 78 10.06 -31.00 -9.18
N PRO A 79 9.41 -31.65 -8.21
CA PRO A 79 8.98 -30.98 -7.00
C PRO A 79 10.18 -30.64 -6.12
N GLN A 80 10.11 -29.48 -5.49
CA GLN A 80 11.08 -29.03 -4.50
C GLN A 80 10.39 -29.00 -3.12
N PRO A 81 10.60 -30.02 -2.27
CA PRO A 81 10.08 -30.02 -0.91
C PRO A 81 10.78 -28.93 -0.08
N GLU A 82 10.12 -28.47 0.98
CA GLU A 82 10.69 -27.47 1.91
C GLU A 82 11.96 -27.99 2.59
N ASP A 83 11.94 -29.26 3.01
CA ASP A 83 13.08 -29.97 3.60
C ASP A 83 13.91 -30.72 2.55
N ASP A 84 14.27 -30.07 1.43
CA ASP A 84 15.10 -30.71 0.41
C ASP A 84 16.53 -30.95 0.92
N LEU A 85 16.94 -32.22 0.99
CA LEU A 85 18.25 -32.65 1.49
C LEU A 85 19.30 -32.82 0.38
N ARG A 86 18.99 -32.44 -0.86
CA ARG A 86 19.95 -32.51 -1.97
C ARG A 86 21.12 -31.59 -1.73
N MET A 87 22.31 -32.18 -1.68
CA MET A 87 23.58 -31.44 -1.63
C MET A 87 24.18 -31.17 -3.02
N ALA A 88 23.65 -31.86 -4.04
CA ALA A 88 24.03 -31.71 -5.44
C ALA A 88 22.91 -32.22 -6.35
N TRP A 89 22.88 -31.73 -7.59
CA TRP A 89 22.10 -32.31 -8.68
C TRP A 89 22.93 -33.36 -9.41
N VAL A 90 22.71 -34.63 -9.11
CA VAL A 90 23.39 -35.75 -9.77
C VAL A 90 22.50 -36.28 -10.89
N VAL A 91 22.83 -36.00 -12.14
CA VAL A 91 21.98 -36.32 -13.30
C VAL A 91 21.74 -37.83 -13.44
N ALA A 92 22.70 -38.65 -13.04
CA ALA A 92 22.55 -40.11 -13.04
C ALA A 92 21.50 -40.61 -12.04
N ASP A 93 21.39 -39.95 -10.88
CA ASP A 93 20.46 -40.32 -9.82
C ASP A 93 19.05 -39.75 -10.09
N GLU A 94 18.99 -38.52 -10.61
CA GLU A 94 17.73 -37.83 -10.92
C GLU A 94 17.11 -38.28 -12.26
N GLY A 95 17.88 -38.96 -13.11
CA GLY A 95 17.47 -39.41 -14.44
C GLY A 95 17.17 -38.28 -15.44
N ARG A 96 17.51 -37.02 -15.10
CA ARG A 96 17.28 -35.85 -15.94
C ARG A 96 18.32 -34.76 -15.73
N GLY A 97 18.62 -34.05 -16.81
CA GLY A 97 19.51 -32.90 -16.81
C GLY A 97 18.81 -31.59 -16.44
N LEU A 98 19.59 -30.53 -16.33
CA LEU A 98 19.08 -29.18 -16.13
C LEU A 98 18.23 -28.73 -17.31
N SER A 99 17.16 -28.00 -17.02
CA SER A 99 16.31 -27.37 -18.03
C SER A 99 16.78 -25.96 -18.38
N LEU A 100 17.35 -25.23 -17.42
CA LEU A 100 17.94 -23.92 -17.65
C LEU A 100 19.06 -23.64 -16.66
N VAL A 101 20.05 -22.86 -17.12
CA VAL A 101 21.07 -22.23 -16.28
C VAL A 101 21.03 -20.70 -16.47
N LEU A 102 21.19 -19.95 -15.39
CA LEU A 102 21.31 -18.49 -15.40
C LEU A 102 22.53 -18.07 -14.58
N GLU A 103 23.50 -17.43 -15.23
CA GLU A 103 24.72 -16.92 -14.58
C GLU A 103 24.64 -15.40 -14.42
N VAL A 104 25.18 -14.87 -13.33
CA VAL A 104 25.25 -13.44 -13.02
C VAL A 104 26.69 -12.97 -13.17
N LEU A 105 27.04 -12.46 -14.34
CA LEU A 105 28.39 -11.94 -14.55
C LEU A 105 28.59 -10.57 -13.88
N HIS A 106 29.56 -10.45 -12.98
CA HIS A 106 30.02 -9.18 -12.42
C HIS A 106 31.44 -8.83 -12.89
N GLN A 107 32.47 -8.94 -12.03
CA GLN A 107 33.88 -8.70 -12.38
C GLN A 107 34.63 -9.98 -12.81
N GLY A 108 33.91 -11.08 -13.04
CA GLY A 108 34.47 -12.37 -13.43
C GLY A 108 34.92 -12.46 -14.89
N ASP A 109 35.42 -13.63 -15.27
CA ASP A 109 35.89 -13.90 -16.62
C ASP A 109 34.72 -14.03 -17.62
N ARG A 110 34.52 -12.99 -18.44
CA ARG A 110 33.51 -12.96 -19.49
C ARG A 110 33.70 -14.07 -20.53
N ASN A 111 34.92 -14.54 -20.76
CA ASN A 111 35.18 -15.64 -21.68
C ASN A 111 34.64 -16.96 -21.13
N LYS A 112 34.74 -17.17 -19.80
CA LYS A 112 34.12 -18.32 -19.13
C LYS A 112 32.62 -18.38 -19.44
N ASP A 113 31.88 -17.32 -19.12
CA ASP A 113 30.41 -17.37 -19.19
C ASP A 113 29.84 -17.18 -20.61
N LEU A 114 30.50 -16.36 -21.45
CA LEU A 114 29.97 -16.04 -22.79
C LEU A 114 30.52 -16.93 -23.91
N VAL A 115 31.50 -17.79 -23.63
CA VAL A 115 32.10 -18.69 -24.63
C VAL A 115 32.20 -20.12 -24.09
N VAL A 116 32.97 -20.34 -23.02
CA VAL A 116 33.26 -21.70 -22.53
C VAL A 116 31.98 -22.40 -22.03
N ASN A 117 31.20 -21.72 -21.19
CA ASN A 117 29.94 -22.24 -20.64
C ASN A 117 28.86 -22.38 -21.73
N VAL A 118 28.83 -21.48 -22.72
CA VAL A 118 27.92 -21.60 -23.87
C VAL A 118 28.17 -22.92 -24.61
N GLU A 119 29.43 -23.24 -24.92
CA GLU A 119 29.76 -24.49 -25.60
C GLU A 119 29.53 -25.71 -24.70
N ARG A 120 29.94 -25.64 -23.43
CA ARG A 120 29.79 -26.73 -22.47
C ARG A 120 28.32 -27.08 -22.26
N TYR A 121 27.48 -26.12 -21.90
CA TYR A 121 26.08 -26.39 -21.59
C TYR A 121 25.27 -26.84 -22.81
N ALA A 122 25.64 -26.41 -24.02
CA ALA A 122 25.07 -26.95 -25.25
C ALA A 122 25.40 -28.44 -25.43
N ARG A 123 26.65 -28.86 -25.15
CA ARG A 123 27.03 -30.29 -25.20
C ARG A 123 26.30 -31.13 -24.14
N LEU A 124 26.05 -30.57 -22.97
CA LEU A 124 25.25 -31.18 -21.90
C LEU A 124 23.74 -31.22 -22.21
N ARG A 125 23.32 -30.67 -23.37
CA ARG A 125 21.93 -30.60 -23.82
C ARG A 125 21.01 -29.84 -22.86
N ILE A 126 21.54 -28.84 -22.16
CA ILE A 126 20.73 -27.92 -21.36
C ILE A 126 19.91 -27.07 -22.35
N PRO A 127 18.57 -27.06 -22.30
CA PRO A 127 17.74 -26.39 -23.30
C PRO A 127 18.00 -24.88 -23.45
N GLU A 128 18.15 -24.18 -22.31
CA GLU A 128 18.34 -22.74 -22.28
C GLU A 128 19.45 -22.31 -21.33
N TYR A 129 20.20 -21.29 -21.74
CA TYR A 129 21.25 -20.70 -20.94
C TYR A 129 21.19 -19.18 -21.02
N PHE A 130 21.21 -18.52 -19.87
CA PHE A 130 21.19 -17.07 -19.77
C PHE A 130 22.39 -16.56 -18.98
N VAL A 131 22.87 -15.37 -19.34
CA VAL A 131 23.91 -14.65 -18.61
C VAL A 131 23.45 -13.21 -18.39
N TYR A 132 23.35 -12.80 -17.14
CA TYR A 132 23.13 -11.39 -16.77
C TYR A 132 24.48 -10.71 -16.53
N ASP A 133 24.96 -9.94 -17.50
CA ASP A 133 26.15 -9.08 -17.38
C ASP A 133 25.78 -7.81 -16.58
N ARG A 134 26.05 -7.84 -15.28
CA ARG A 134 25.72 -6.77 -14.33
C ARG A 134 26.55 -5.51 -14.60
N LEU A 135 27.80 -5.62 -15.05
CA LEU A 135 28.59 -4.44 -15.36
C LEU A 135 28.06 -3.72 -16.61
N ARG A 136 27.66 -4.47 -17.63
CA ARG A 136 27.13 -3.91 -18.89
C ARG A 136 25.63 -3.67 -18.89
N GLN A 137 24.91 -4.14 -17.87
CA GLN A 137 23.45 -4.04 -17.80
C GLN A 137 22.78 -4.72 -18.99
N GLN A 138 23.23 -5.93 -19.31
CA GLN A 138 22.76 -6.71 -20.45
C GLN A 138 22.42 -8.15 -20.03
N VAL A 139 21.41 -8.72 -20.66
CA VAL A 139 21.17 -10.17 -20.63
C VAL A 139 21.64 -10.74 -21.97
N HIS A 140 22.25 -11.91 -21.91
CA HIS A 140 22.53 -12.77 -23.06
C HIS A 140 21.68 -14.03 -22.90
N GLY A 141 20.93 -14.41 -23.92
CA GLY A 141 20.14 -15.64 -23.94
C GLY A 141 20.60 -16.58 -25.04
N TYR A 142 20.60 -17.86 -24.74
CA TYR A 142 21.01 -18.95 -25.62
C TYR A 142 19.99 -20.09 -25.53
N ARG A 143 19.61 -20.67 -26.67
CA ARG A 143 18.63 -21.77 -26.75
C ARG A 143 19.08 -22.83 -27.74
N LEU A 144 18.91 -24.10 -27.38
CA LEU A 144 19.10 -25.20 -28.32
C LEU A 144 17.93 -25.22 -29.33
N PRO A 145 18.20 -25.24 -30.65
CA PRO A 145 17.13 -25.22 -31.65
C PRO A 145 16.35 -26.54 -31.70
N ALA A 146 16.92 -27.64 -31.20
CA ALA A 146 16.32 -28.95 -31.11
C ALA A 146 16.95 -29.76 -29.95
N PRO A 147 16.28 -30.78 -29.39
CA PRO A 147 16.78 -31.55 -28.25
C PRO A 147 18.11 -32.29 -28.48
N ASP A 148 18.43 -32.63 -29.73
CA ASP A 148 19.66 -33.31 -30.15
C ASP A 148 20.77 -32.35 -30.59
N ALA A 149 20.47 -31.04 -30.65
CA ALA A 149 21.45 -30.04 -31.04
C ALA A 149 22.60 -29.94 -30.02
N GLN A 150 23.81 -29.74 -30.52
CA GLN A 150 25.03 -29.61 -29.70
C GLN A 150 25.56 -28.17 -29.64
N ARG A 151 24.84 -27.22 -30.25
CA ARG A 151 25.22 -25.80 -30.28
C ARG A 151 24.00 -24.93 -30.05
N TYR A 152 24.17 -23.94 -29.18
CA TYR A 152 23.16 -22.93 -28.95
C TYR A 152 23.02 -21.96 -30.13
N GLN A 153 21.81 -21.40 -30.25
CA GLN A 153 21.55 -20.17 -30.98
C GLN A 153 21.30 -19.03 -29.99
N ARG A 154 21.67 -17.80 -30.36
CA ARG A 154 21.37 -16.63 -29.54
C ARG A 154 19.88 -16.31 -29.61
N ILE A 155 19.28 -16.07 -28.45
CA ILE A 155 17.92 -15.54 -28.34
C ILE A 155 18.00 -14.04 -28.68
N VAL A 156 17.22 -13.62 -29.67
CA VAL A 156 17.10 -12.22 -30.05
C VAL A 156 16.04 -11.57 -29.15
N PRO A 157 16.36 -10.47 -28.45
CA PRO A 157 15.39 -9.82 -27.58
C PRO A 157 14.27 -9.16 -28.39
N GLN A 158 13.05 -9.28 -27.91
CA GLN A 158 11.87 -8.59 -28.44
C GLN A 158 11.54 -7.43 -27.52
N ARG A 159 11.60 -6.19 -28.02
CA ARG A 159 11.39 -4.97 -27.22
C ARG A 159 12.27 -4.92 -25.95
N GLY A 160 13.51 -5.40 -26.06
CA GLY A 160 14.47 -5.44 -24.95
C GLY A 160 14.29 -6.61 -23.98
N ARG A 161 13.35 -7.53 -24.24
CA ARG A 161 13.08 -8.71 -23.41
C ARG A 161 13.55 -10.00 -24.08
N TYR A 162 14.20 -10.87 -23.33
CA TYR A 162 14.64 -12.19 -23.78
C TYR A 162 13.65 -13.24 -23.29
N SER A 163 12.95 -13.90 -24.22
CA SER A 163 11.93 -14.87 -23.86
C SER A 163 12.52 -16.24 -23.54
N SER A 164 12.24 -16.76 -22.35
CA SER A 164 12.56 -18.13 -21.92
C SER A 164 11.33 -19.03 -22.12
N ALA A 165 11.49 -20.07 -22.94
CA ALA A 165 10.45 -21.08 -23.13
C ALA A 165 10.43 -22.05 -21.95
N VAL A 166 11.58 -22.27 -21.29
CA VAL A 166 11.68 -23.11 -20.10
C VAL A 166 10.91 -22.47 -18.95
N LEU A 167 11.20 -21.21 -18.61
CA LEU A 167 10.52 -20.52 -17.52
C LEU A 167 9.12 -20.05 -17.89
N GLY A 168 8.79 -19.91 -19.18
CA GLY A 168 7.55 -19.26 -19.61
C GLY A 168 7.53 -17.78 -19.23
N LEU A 169 8.71 -17.17 -19.12
CA LEU A 169 8.94 -15.82 -18.64
C LEU A 169 9.87 -15.07 -19.59
N ASP A 170 9.73 -13.76 -19.62
CA ASP A 170 10.65 -12.86 -20.29
C ASP A 170 11.66 -12.28 -19.30
N LEU A 171 12.94 -12.22 -19.67
CA LEU A 171 14.02 -11.65 -18.88
C LEU A 171 14.41 -10.29 -19.46
N ALA A 172 14.59 -9.28 -18.62
CA ALA A 172 15.16 -8.00 -19.05
C ALA A 172 15.93 -7.33 -17.92
N VAL A 173 16.74 -6.34 -18.27
CA VAL A 173 17.37 -5.45 -17.30
C VAL A 173 16.52 -4.19 -17.17
N SER A 174 16.01 -3.92 -15.98
CA SER A 174 15.22 -2.73 -15.66
C SER A 174 15.72 -2.11 -14.35
N GLY A 175 15.90 -0.80 -14.31
CA GLY A 175 16.33 -0.08 -13.10
C GLY A 175 17.64 -0.59 -12.49
N GLY A 176 18.57 -1.10 -13.30
CA GLY A 176 19.83 -1.62 -12.77
C GLY A 176 19.82 -3.12 -12.41
N LYS A 177 18.68 -3.80 -12.57
CA LYS A 177 18.42 -5.14 -12.01
C LYS A 177 17.90 -6.10 -13.07
N LEU A 178 18.22 -7.38 -12.92
CA LEU A 178 17.54 -8.43 -13.67
C LEU A 178 16.09 -8.50 -13.19
N ARG A 179 15.14 -8.50 -14.12
CA ARG A 179 13.70 -8.61 -13.86
C ARG A 179 13.10 -9.67 -14.77
N PHE A 180 12.04 -10.29 -14.28
CA PHE A 180 11.28 -11.30 -14.99
C PHE A 180 9.87 -10.77 -15.28
N PHE A 181 9.27 -11.21 -16.38
CA PHE A 181 7.92 -10.80 -16.76
C PHE A 181 7.08 -12.01 -17.20
N TYR A 182 5.85 -12.07 -16.72
CA TYR A 182 4.82 -12.98 -17.21
C TYR A 182 3.85 -12.19 -18.09
N GLY A 183 3.98 -12.33 -19.41
CA GLY A 183 3.32 -11.45 -20.37
C GLY A 183 3.76 -9.99 -20.16
N MET A 184 2.81 -9.12 -19.82
CA MET A 184 3.11 -7.69 -19.56
C MET A 184 3.44 -7.39 -18.09
N ALA A 185 3.16 -8.32 -17.17
CA ALA A 185 3.34 -8.12 -15.74
C ALA A 185 4.78 -8.39 -15.31
N GLU A 186 5.40 -7.44 -14.60
CA GLU A 186 6.69 -7.64 -13.92
C GLU A 186 6.50 -8.51 -12.68
N LEU A 187 7.44 -9.42 -12.44
CA LEU A 187 7.48 -10.22 -11.23
C LEU A 187 8.16 -9.42 -10.12
N PHE A 188 7.65 -9.57 -8.90
CA PHE A 188 8.15 -8.90 -7.70
C PHE A 188 8.71 -9.93 -6.73
N GLY A 189 9.82 -9.57 -6.08
CA GLY A 189 10.36 -10.35 -4.98
C GLY A 189 9.64 -10.06 -3.66
N SER A 190 9.93 -10.85 -2.63
CA SER A 190 9.37 -10.71 -1.28
C SER A 190 9.59 -9.30 -0.73
N ALA A 191 10.79 -8.74 -0.89
CA ALA A 191 11.09 -7.38 -0.43
C ALA A 191 10.24 -6.31 -1.16
N ASP A 192 10.09 -6.42 -2.48
CA ASP A 192 9.26 -5.49 -3.27
C ASP A 192 7.78 -5.59 -2.83
N LEU A 193 7.29 -6.79 -2.48
CA LEU A 193 5.92 -7.00 -1.98
C LEU A 193 5.72 -6.47 -0.55
N ILE A 194 6.70 -6.67 0.34
CA ILE A 194 6.66 -6.16 1.72
C ILE A 194 6.61 -4.64 1.72
N ASP A 195 7.51 -3.98 0.98
CA ASP A 195 7.54 -2.51 0.88
C ASP A 195 6.20 -1.96 0.37
N ARG A 196 5.59 -2.64 -0.60
CA ARG A 196 4.28 -2.26 -1.14
C ARG A 196 3.15 -2.47 -0.13
N LEU A 197 3.17 -3.57 0.63
CA LEU A 197 2.18 -3.82 1.68
C LEU A 197 2.28 -2.79 2.79
N GLN A 198 3.49 -2.45 3.24
CA GLN A 198 3.73 -1.39 4.22
C GLN A 198 3.15 -0.06 3.75
N GLY A 199 3.46 0.37 2.51
CA GLY A 199 2.90 1.61 1.96
C GLY A 199 1.37 1.61 1.87
N MET A 200 0.74 0.47 1.54
CA MET A 200 -0.72 0.36 1.55
C MET A 200 -1.32 0.44 2.97
N MET A 201 -0.62 -0.10 3.97
CA MET A 201 -1.06 0.00 5.37
C MET A 201 -0.97 1.44 5.88
N ASP A 202 0.14 2.14 5.61
CA ASP A 202 0.32 3.54 5.99
C ASP A 202 -0.76 4.45 5.37
N ASP A 203 -1.11 4.20 4.10
CA ASP A 203 -2.19 4.90 3.40
C ASP A 203 -3.57 4.64 4.04
N LEU A 204 -3.83 3.40 4.47
CA LEU A 204 -5.08 3.03 5.14
C LEU A 204 -5.19 3.65 6.53
N GLU A 205 -4.10 3.66 7.31
CA GLU A 205 -4.04 4.32 8.61
C GLU A 205 -4.32 5.81 8.47
N THR A 206 -3.66 6.48 7.52
CA THR A 206 -3.88 7.91 7.23
C THR A 206 -5.33 8.20 6.88
N ARG A 207 -5.98 7.35 6.07
CA ARG A 207 -7.39 7.51 5.72
C ARG A 207 -8.32 7.29 6.90
N ALA A 208 -8.01 6.33 7.77
CA ALA A 208 -8.79 6.07 8.97
C ALA A 208 -8.73 7.24 9.95
N GLU A 209 -7.55 7.82 10.18
CA GLU A 209 -7.37 9.01 11.02
C GLU A 209 -8.14 10.22 10.46
N GLN A 210 -8.07 10.44 9.15
CA GLN A 210 -8.82 11.52 8.49
C GLN A 210 -10.33 11.33 8.61
N ALA A 211 -10.82 10.09 8.44
CA ALA A 211 -12.24 9.78 8.59
C ALA A 211 -12.71 9.98 10.04
N GLN A 212 -11.89 9.60 11.02
CA GLN A 212 -12.19 9.81 12.43
C GLN A 212 -12.25 11.31 12.78
N ALA A 213 -11.25 12.10 12.36
CA ALA A 213 -11.23 13.54 12.60
C ALA A 213 -12.44 14.24 11.96
N GLN A 214 -12.87 13.82 10.77
CA GLN A 214 -14.07 14.33 10.12
C GLN A 214 -15.34 13.96 10.89
N ALA A 215 -15.44 12.74 11.41
CA ALA A 215 -16.57 12.30 12.21
C ALA A 215 -16.66 13.08 13.54
N GLU A 216 -15.54 13.27 14.23
CA GLU A 216 -15.46 14.08 15.45
C GLU A 216 -15.84 15.54 15.19
N GLN A 217 -15.37 16.13 14.09
CA GLN A 217 -15.74 17.48 13.70
C GLN A 217 -17.24 17.60 13.38
N ALA A 218 -17.81 16.63 12.65
CA ALA A 218 -19.23 16.61 12.33
C ALA A 218 -20.09 16.46 13.59
N GLN A 219 -19.66 15.63 14.55
CA GLN A 219 -20.34 15.47 15.84
C GLN A 219 -20.30 16.76 16.64
N ALA A 220 -19.14 17.41 16.76
CA ALA A 220 -19.01 18.68 17.47
C ALA A 220 -19.88 19.78 16.85
N GLN A 221 -19.98 19.84 15.51
CA GLN A 221 -20.87 20.77 14.81
C GLN A 221 -22.35 20.47 15.08
N ALA A 222 -22.74 19.19 15.10
CA ALA A 222 -24.10 18.78 15.43
C ALA A 222 -24.48 19.14 16.87
N GLU A 223 -23.59 18.89 17.83
CA GLU A 223 -23.76 19.25 19.24
C GLU A 223 -23.88 20.79 19.42
N GLN A 224 -23.05 21.56 18.73
CA GLN A 224 -23.11 23.02 18.76
C GLN A 224 -24.44 23.54 18.16
N ALA A 225 -24.88 22.97 17.04
CA ALA A 225 -26.14 23.35 16.41
C ALA A 225 -27.34 23.02 17.32
N GLN A 226 -27.31 21.87 18.00
CA GLN A 226 -28.34 21.49 18.96
C GLN A 226 -28.39 22.45 20.15
N ALA A 227 -27.23 22.78 20.74
CA ALA A 227 -27.17 23.74 21.85
C ALA A 227 -27.68 25.13 21.47
N GLN A 228 -27.39 25.59 20.24
CA GLN A 228 -27.93 26.86 19.73
C GLN A 228 -29.44 26.81 19.53
N ALA A 229 -29.98 25.70 19.03
CA ALA A 229 -31.42 25.52 18.88
C ALA A 229 -32.15 25.50 20.23
N GLU A 230 -31.60 24.80 21.23
CA GLU A 230 -32.14 24.77 22.59
C GLU A 230 -32.12 26.17 23.25
N GLN A 231 -31.03 26.92 23.08
CA GLN A 231 -30.94 28.28 23.59
C GLN A 231 -31.94 29.22 22.91
N ALA A 232 -32.12 29.11 21.59
CA ALA A 232 -33.08 29.92 20.85
C ALA A 232 -34.53 29.61 21.28
N GLN A 233 -34.84 28.33 21.52
CA GLN A 233 -36.15 27.92 22.02
C GLN A 233 -36.41 28.48 23.42
N ALA A 234 -35.44 28.36 24.35
CA ALA A 234 -35.58 28.91 25.69
C ALA A 234 -35.79 30.43 25.69
N GLN A 235 -35.09 31.16 24.81
CA GLN A 235 -35.30 32.61 24.63
C GLN A 235 -36.69 32.95 24.09
N ALA A 236 -37.19 32.17 23.13
CA ALA A 236 -38.54 32.35 22.58
C ALA A 236 -39.61 32.10 23.64
N GLU A 237 -39.48 31.02 24.43
CA GLU A 237 -40.39 30.70 25.54
C GLU A 237 -40.38 31.81 26.61
N GLN A 238 -39.20 32.31 26.98
CA GLN A 238 -39.07 33.41 27.93
C GLN A 238 -39.71 34.71 27.40
N ALA A 239 -39.50 35.05 26.13
CA ALA A 239 -40.09 36.22 25.51
C ALA A 239 -41.63 36.13 25.44
N GLN A 240 -42.16 34.94 25.13
CA GLN A 240 -43.60 34.69 25.16
C GLN A 240 -44.17 34.85 26.58
N ALA A 241 -43.53 34.25 27.58
CA ALA A 241 -43.96 34.38 28.97
C ALA A 241 -43.94 35.85 29.46
N GLN A 242 -42.92 36.62 29.10
CA GLN A 242 -42.85 38.05 29.42
C GLN A 242 -43.96 38.86 28.73
N ALA A 243 -44.23 38.58 27.46
CA ALA A 243 -45.30 39.23 26.71
C ALA A 243 -46.69 38.93 27.31
N GLU A 244 -46.91 37.68 27.72
CA GLU A 244 -48.15 37.27 28.39
C GLU A 244 -48.30 37.92 29.77
N GLN A 245 -47.22 37.96 30.58
CA GLN A 245 -47.21 38.67 31.86
C GLN A 245 -47.51 40.16 31.70
N ALA A 246 -46.90 40.84 30.72
CA ALA A 246 -47.18 42.24 30.43
C ALA A 246 -48.64 42.48 30.02
N THR A 247 -49.20 41.58 29.20
CA THR A 247 -50.60 41.63 28.78
C THR A 247 -51.54 41.43 29.98
N ASN A 248 -51.25 40.47 30.85
CA ASN A 248 -52.01 40.25 32.08
C ASN A 248 -51.94 41.45 33.03
N GLY A 249 -50.75 42.05 33.21
CA GLY A 249 -50.59 43.27 34.00
C GLY A 249 -51.43 44.45 33.47
N LEU A 250 -51.55 44.61 32.15
CA LEU A 250 -52.43 45.62 31.55
C LEU A 250 -53.91 45.36 31.81
N ARG A 251 -54.35 44.09 31.77
CA ARG A 251 -55.73 43.70 32.11
C ARG A 251 -56.05 44.05 33.57
N GLU A 252 -55.16 43.68 34.49
CA GLU A 252 -55.31 43.97 35.91
C GLU A 252 -55.32 45.48 36.19
N ALA A 253 -54.41 46.24 35.57
CA ALA A 253 -54.34 47.69 35.72
C ALA A 253 -55.61 48.38 35.21
N LEU A 254 -56.16 47.95 34.07
CA LEU A 254 -57.41 48.48 33.52
C LEU A 254 -58.59 48.22 34.47
N LEU A 255 -58.73 46.98 34.97
CA LEU A 255 -59.79 46.65 35.92
C LEU A 255 -59.66 47.46 37.23
N ALA A 256 -58.44 47.63 37.74
CA ALA A 256 -58.17 48.44 38.92
C ALA A 256 -58.52 49.93 38.69
N ALA A 257 -58.19 50.49 37.52
CA ALA A 257 -58.53 51.86 37.16
C ALA A 257 -60.05 52.09 37.10
N LEU A 258 -60.79 51.17 36.49
CA LEU A 258 -62.25 51.22 36.42
C LEU A 258 -62.90 51.16 37.82
N LEU A 259 -62.38 50.30 38.71
CA LEU A 259 -62.82 50.22 40.11
C LEU A 259 -62.54 51.51 40.88
N MET A 260 -61.34 52.10 40.76
CA MET A 260 -61.01 53.38 41.39
C MET A 260 -61.91 54.53 40.88
N ARG A 261 -62.31 54.48 39.61
CA ARG A 261 -63.20 55.45 38.97
C ARG A 261 -64.67 55.28 39.35
N GLN A 262 -65.02 54.23 40.11
CA GLN A 262 -66.37 53.82 40.48
C GLN A 262 -67.27 53.57 39.26
N LEU A 263 -66.67 53.14 38.13
CA LEU A 263 -67.43 52.71 36.96
C LEU A 263 -67.90 51.27 37.21
N PRO A 264 -69.22 50.99 37.18
CA PRO A 264 -69.71 49.63 37.39
C PRO A 264 -69.23 48.74 36.25
N VAL A 265 -68.46 47.69 36.57
CA VAL A 265 -67.93 46.72 35.59
C VAL A 265 -68.81 45.47 35.62
N PRO A 266 -69.83 45.34 34.74
CA PRO A 266 -70.61 44.12 34.63
C PRO A 266 -69.72 42.97 34.15
N GLU A 267 -70.15 41.73 34.41
CA GLU A 267 -69.37 40.52 34.12
C GLU A 267 -69.01 40.40 32.62
N GLU A 268 -69.88 40.90 31.73
CA GLU A 268 -69.64 40.97 30.29
C GLU A 268 -68.45 41.87 29.93
N ALA A 269 -68.34 43.04 30.57
CA ALA A 269 -67.22 43.98 30.38
C ALA A 269 -65.91 43.40 30.96
N ARG A 270 -66.00 42.72 32.11
CA ARG A 270 -64.85 42.03 32.72
C ARG A 270 -64.34 40.91 31.81
N SER A 271 -65.24 40.10 31.27
CA SER A 271 -64.91 39.03 30.32
C SER A 271 -64.27 39.58 29.04
N ARG A 272 -64.77 40.71 28.53
CA ARG A 272 -64.20 41.40 27.36
C ARG A 272 -62.77 41.91 27.59
N VAL A 273 -62.46 42.42 28.79
CA VAL A 273 -61.09 42.82 29.15
C VAL A 273 -60.16 41.62 29.30
N LEU A 274 -60.61 40.58 30.02
CA LEU A 274 -59.80 39.39 30.27
C LEU A 274 -59.50 38.57 28.99
N SER A 275 -60.40 38.60 28.01
CA SER A 275 -60.22 37.93 26.70
C SER A 275 -59.45 38.76 25.67
N CYS A 276 -59.12 40.03 25.95
CA CYS A 276 -58.36 40.85 25.01
C CYS A 276 -56.88 40.48 25.05
N HIS A 277 -56.33 40.01 23.93
CA HIS A 277 -54.92 39.61 23.79
C HIS A 277 -54.03 40.69 23.15
N GLU A 278 -54.58 41.86 22.83
CA GLU A 278 -53.85 42.94 22.18
C GLU A 278 -53.40 44.01 23.19
N PRO A 279 -52.08 44.14 23.48
CA PRO A 279 -51.59 45.11 24.45
C PRO A 279 -51.94 46.55 24.09
N ALA A 280 -51.91 46.91 22.80
CA ALA A 280 -52.24 48.25 22.33
C ALA A 280 -53.70 48.61 22.60
N THR A 281 -54.61 47.64 22.48
CA THR A 281 -56.04 47.83 22.75
C THR A 281 -56.28 47.98 24.26
N LEU A 282 -55.66 47.15 25.08
CA LEU A 282 -55.69 47.28 26.54
C LEU A 282 -55.10 48.60 27.03
N GLN A 283 -53.98 49.06 26.47
CA GLN A 283 -53.38 50.36 26.80
C GLN A 283 -54.30 51.53 26.46
N ARG A 284 -54.94 51.52 25.27
CA ARG A 284 -55.91 52.55 24.88
C ARG A 284 -57.09 52.60 25.86
N TRP A 285 -57.64 51.45 26.20
CA TRP A 285 -58.73 51.36 27.18
C TRP A 285 -58.29 51.84 28.56
N LEU A 286 -57.08 51.48 29.02
CA LEU A 286 -56.53 51.96 30.29
C LEU A 286 -56.40 53.49 30.32
N LEU A 287 -55.84 54.09 29.27
CA LEU A 287 -55.71 55.55 29.17
C LEU A 287 -57.08 56.24 29.15
N ARG A 288 -58.05 55.70 28.41
CA ARG A 288 -59.42 56.24 28.37
C ARG A 288 -60.14 56.10 29.70
N ALA A 289 -59.96 54.98 30.40
CA ALA A 289 -60.55 54.73 31.72
C ALA A 289 -60.16 55.80 32.76
N MET A 290 -59.04 56.52 32.56
CA MET A 290 -58.64 57.62 33.43
C MET A 290 -59.54 58.87 33.32
N SER A 291 -60.25 59.06 32.21
CA SER A 291 -61.00 60.29 31.92
C SER A 291 -62.44 60.08 31.44
N ALA A 292 -62.79 58.87 31.00
CA ALA A 292 -64.11 58.52 30.51
C ALA A 292 -65.19 58.58 31.61
N SER A 293 -66.40 58.96 31.23
CA SER A 293 -67.57 59.08 32.11
C SER A 293 -68.43 57.82 32.13
N SER A 294 -68.20 56.88 31.18
CA SER A 294 -68.94 55.63 31.02
C SER A 294 -68.06 54.52 30.43
N LEU A 295 -68.49 53.26 30.53
CA LEU A 295 -67.76 52.12 29.93
C LEU A 295 -67.77 52.14 28.39
N ASP A 296 -68.82 52.68 27.76
CA ASP A 296 -68.90 52.76 26.30
C ASP A 296 -67.84 53.72 25.73
N GLU A 297 -67.54 54.81 26.45
CA GLU A 297 -66.45 55.72 26.09
C GLU A 297 -65.09 55.04 26.21
N VAL A 298 -64.89 54.19 27.23
CA VAL A 298 -63.66 53.41 27.42
C VAL A 298 -63.44 52.42 26.29
N PHE A 299 -64.47 51.67 25.91
CA PHE A 299 -64.40 50.61 24.89
C PHE A 299 -64.72 51.05 23.46
N SER A 300 -64.92 52.36 23.24
CA SER A 300 -65.09 52.94 21.91
C SER A 300 -63.89 52.62 20.99
N ALA A 301 -64.07 52.70 19.67
CA ALA A 301 -62.99 52.46 18.71
C ALA A 301 -61.84 53.49 18.85
#